data_AF-A0A1H1FKF6-F1
#
_entry.id   AF-A0A1H1FKF6-F1
#
_cell.length_a   1.000
_cell.length_b   1.000
_cell.length_c   1.000
_cell.angle_alpha   90.00
_cell.angle_beta   90.00
_cell.angle_gamma   90.00
#
_symmetry.space_group_name_H-M   'P 1'
#
loop_
_entity.id
_entity.type
_entity.pdbx_description
1 polymer ?
#
loop_
_entity_poly.entity_id
_entity_poly.type
_entity_poly.pdbx_seq_one_letter_code
_entity_poly.pdbx_strand_id
1 'polypeptide(L)'
;MTDIKYTNDGKKVLIVGKLNSQETIVQEIFVSAGQEIPSGENFVVKSLHDAPAESWKEKNLRELEARYEKDRATLNRNIEEQSKRLGIVREKAKVQADTLLRFVNASDESQLETLRLFMAGQITHLFVSGYSPEILSWNDSNEAYDVDSWKGRFNIEGMKLVSLYGKTDGSLSFHLNQYRDGSGSSKQIYPATSYEGALLMAQAQLDKDGAAYIASDRQHFDLDGWSKIEGIVIPAAVIEKYEIAADAQRVNRIEKIKKELADLEAKAPKKSKQ
;
A
#
# COMPACT_ATOMS: atom_id res chain seq x y z
N MET A 1 42.72 -53.31 16.29
CA MET A 1 42.61 -51.85 16.50
C MET A 1 44.02 -51.31 16.46
N THR A 2 44.31 -50.40 15.54
CA THR A 2 45.64 -49.82 15.35
C THR A 2 45.86 -48.72 16.39
N ASP A 3 46.74 -48.96 17.37
CA ASP A 3 47.07 -48.01 18.44
C ASP A 3 47.98 -46.88 17.92
N ILE A 4 47.41 -45.99 17.13
CA ILE A 4 48.09 -44.80 16.58
C ILE A 4 48.02 -43.67 17.60
N LYS A 5 49.16 -43.02 17.86
CA LYS A 5 49.30 -41.86 18.74
C LYS A 5 50.24 -40.81 18.13
N TYR A 6 50.37 -39.67 18.79
CA TYR A 6 51.26 -38.59 18.40
C TYR A 6 52.27 -38.31 19.51
N THR A 7 53.53 -38.05 19.14
CA THR A 7 54.56 -37.61 20.08
C THR A 7 54.43 -36.12 20.39
N ASN A 8 55.16 -35.62 21.40
CA ASN A 8 55.21 -34.18 21.73
C ASN A 8 55.67 -33.31 20.55
N ASP A 9 56.51 -33.87 19.66
CA ASP A 9 57.04 -33.20 18.48
C ASP A 9 56.10 -33.32 17.25
N GLY A 10 54.89 -33.84 17.45
CA GLY A 10 53.85 -33.95 16.41
C GLY A 10 53.99 -35.16 15.48
N LYS A 11 55.00 -36.02 15.66
CA LYS A 11 55.18 -37.23 14.84
C LYS A 11 54.09 -38.25 15.10
N LYS A 12 53.54 -38.83 14.02
CA LYS A 12 52.56 -39.92 14.06
C LYS A 12 53.27 -41.26 14.28
N VAL A 13 52.84 -42.01 15.27
CA VAL A 13 53.51 -43.25 15.70
C VAL A 13 52.53 -44.37 16.00
N LEU A 14 52.96 -45.62 15.82
CA LEU A 14 52.24 -46.84 16.20
C LEU A 14 52.82 -47.39 17.51
N ILE A 15 51.97 -47.77 18.46
CA ILE A 15 52.44 -48.45 19.69
C ILE A 15 52.83 -49.89 19.36
N VAL A 16 54.10 -50.25 19.62
CA VAL A 16 54.62 -51.61 19.42
C VAL A 16 54.62 -52.41 20.73
N GLY A 17 54.85 -51.74 21.87
CA GLY A 17 54.84 -52.38 23.18
C GLY A 17 55.20 -51.44 24.31
N LYS A 18 55.13 -51.91 25.56
CA LYS A 18 55.55 -51.14 26.74
C LYS A 18 56.95 -51.58 27.17
N LEU A 19 57.84 -50.64 27.40
CA LEU A 19 59.17 -50.93 27.94
C LEU A 19 59.12 -51.05 29.47
N ASN A 20 58.39 -50.13 30.12
CA ASN A 20 58.14 -50.13 31.56
C ASN A 20 56.80 -49.43 31.86
N SER A 21 56.53 -49.10 33.13
CA SER A 21 55.27 -48.43 33.52
C SER A 21 55.12 -46.99 33.01
N GLN A 22 56.21 -46.35 32.55
CA GLN A 22 56.24 -44.95 32.12
C GLN A 22 56.62 -44.75 30.64
N GLU A 23 57.27 -45.74 30.01
CA GLU A 23 57.86 -45.64 28.68
C GLU A 23 57.27 -46.67 27.72
N THR A 24 56.92 -46.20 26.53
CA THR A 24 56.29 -47.01 25.47
C THR A 24 57.23 -47.06 24.27
N ILE A 25 57.40 -48.25 23.69
CA ILE A 25 58.12 -48.46 22.44
C ILE A 25 57.14 -48.20 21.30
N VAL A 26 57.50 -47.24 20.46
CA VAL A 26 56.67 -46.80 19.34
C VAL A 26 57.46 -46.88 18.03
N GLN A 27 56.75 -47.06 16.93
CA GLN A 27 57.31 -47.06 15.59
C GLN A 27 56.82 -45.83 14.82
N GLU A 28 57.71 -45.10 14.17
CA GLU A 28 57.32 -43.94 13.35
C GLU A 28 56.51 -44.39 12.11
N ILE A 29 55.38 -43.72 11.89
CA ILE A 29 54.55 -43.91 10.70
C ILE A 29 54.90 -42.80 9.72
N PHE A 30 55.46 -43.17 8.58
CA PHE A 30 55.63 -42.24 7.47
C PHE A 30 54.39 -42.22 6.60
N VAL A 31 54.00 -41.02 6.16
CA VAL A 31 52.92 -40.83 5.19
C VAL A 31 53.56 -40.52 3.85
N SER A 32 53.48 -41.46 2.91
CA SER A 32 53.97 -41.29 1.54
C SER A 32 52.84 -41.56 0.56
N ALA A 33 52.57 -40.61 -0.34
CA ALA A 33 51.49 -40.69 -1.34
C ALA A 33 50.09 -41.05 -0.78
N GLY A 34 49.77 -40.59 0.45
CA GLY A 34 48.49 -40.85 1.11
C GLY A 34 48.37 -42.24 1.76
N GLN A 35 49.43 -43.06 1.71
CA GLN A 35 49.48 -44.36 2.38
C GLN A 35 50.33 -44.25 3.65
N GLU A 36 49.77 -44.73 4.77
CA GLU A 36 50.43 -44.74 6.08
C GLU A 36 51.22 -46.03 6.24
N ILE A 37 52.55 -45.93 6.30
CA ILE A 37 53.44 -47.09 6.36
C ILE A 37 54.20 -47.06 7.69
N PRO A 38 53.97 -48.03 8.60
CA PRO A 38 54.78 -48.19 9.80
C PRO A 38 56.13 -48.80 9.41
N SER A 39 57.05 -47.96 8.96
CA SER A 39 58.37 -48.37 8.46
C SER A 39 59.52 -47.55 9.04
N GLY A 40 59.24 -46.62 9.95
CA GLY A 40 60.29 -45.89 10.64
C GLY A 40 60.93 -46.68 11.76
N GLU A 41 61.92 -46.04 12.38
CA GLU A 41 62.67 -46.64 13.48
C GLU A 41 61.79 -46.81 14.72
N ASN A 42 62.12 -47.83 15.52
CA ASN A 42 61.52 -48.03 16.82
C ASN A 42 62.27 -47.19 17.85
N PHE A 43 61.57 -46.34 18.58
CA PHE A 43 62.13 -45.53 19.64
C PHE A 43 61.21 -45.46 20.85
N VAL A 44 61.75 -45.01 21.97
CA VAL A 44 61.06 -45.02 23.26
C VAL A 44 60.56 -43.61 23.58
N VAL A 45 59.29 -43.48 23.93
CA VAL A 45 58.67 -42.21 24.31
C VAL A 45 57.92 -42.31 25.63
N LYS A 46 57.96 -41.21 26.40
CA LYS A 46 57.31 -41.08 27.71
C LYS A 46 55.90 -40.54 27.62
N SER A 47 55.60 -39.75 26.60
CA SER A 47 54.31 -39.07 26.46
C SER A 47 53.79 -39.22 25.04
N LEU A 48 52.54 -39.69 24.97
CA LEU A 48 51.81 -39.93 23.74
C LEU A 48 50.47 -39.20 23.85
N HIS A 49 50.08 -38.56 22.76
CA HIS A 49 48.82 -37.83 22.64
C HIS A 49 47.89 -38.56 21.67
N ASP A 50 46.59 -38.45 21.92
CA ASP A 50 45.56 -39.01 21.04
C ASP A 50 45.38 -38.21 19.75
N ALA A 51 45.83 -36.95 19.75
CA ALA A 51 45.79 -36.02 18.63
C ALA A 51 47.15 -35.29 18.51
N PRO A 52 47.51 -34.75 17.34
CA PRO A 52 48.73 -33.96 17.19
C PRO A 52 48.72 -32.76 18.15
N ALA A 53 49.88 -32.49 18.76
CA ALA A 53 50.03 -31.34 19.65
C ALA A 53 49.90 -30.04 18.85
N GLU A 54 48.84 -29.27 19.10
CA GLU A 54 48.64 -27.93 18.53
C GLU A 54 49.43 -26.92 19.35
N SER A 55 50.21 -26.05 18.70
CA SER A 55 50.92 -25.00 19.42
C SER A 55 49.94 -23.96 19.98
N TRP A 56 50.25 -23.38 21.15
CA TRP A 56 49.43 -22.30 21.71
C TRP A 56 49.23 -21.13 20.71
N LYS A 57 50.24 -20.87 19.88
CA LYS A 57 50.20 -19.83 18.84
C LYS A 57 49.16 -20.14 17.75
N GLU A 58 49.11 -21.36 17.24
CA GLU A 58 48.13 -21.77 16.22
C GLU A 58 46.71 -21.74 16.76
N LYS A 59 46.51 -22.25 17.98
CA LYS A 59 45.21 -22.19 18.65
C LYS A 59 44.75 -20.74 18.85
N ASN A 60 45.62 -19.87 19.36
CA ASN A 60 45.31 -18.47 19.60
C ASN A 60 45.07 -17.69 18.28
N LEU A 61 45.82 -18.00 17.22
CA LEU A 61 45.61 -17.41 15.89
C LEU A 61 44.23 -17.78 15.34
N ARG A 62 43.86 -19.06 15.39
CA ARG A 62 42.54 -19.53 14.96
C ARG A 62 41.40 -18.88 15.75
N GLU A 63 41.55 -18.76 17.07
CA GLU A 63 40.58 -18.07 17.92
C GLU A 63 40.47 -16.57 17.57
N LEU A 64 41.60 -15.93 17.28
CA LEU A 64 41.64 -14.51 16.89
C LEU A 64 41.00 -14.26 15.53
N GLU A 65 41.29 -15.10 14.53
CA GLU A 65 40.67 -15.05 13.20
C GLU A 65 39.16 -15.28 13.28
N ALA A 66 38.72 -16.25 14.08
CA ALA A 66 37.30 -16.52 14.29
C ALA A 66 36.57 -15.34 14.95
N ARG A 67 37.22 -14.68 15.93
CA ARG A 67 36.70 -13.44 16.54
C ARG A 67 36.63 -12.31 15.52
N TYR A 68 37.70 -12.10 14.77
CA TYR A 68 37.78 -11.04 13.76
C TYR A 68 36.68 -11.19 12.70
N GLU A 69 36.47 -12.39 12.15
CA GLU A 69 35.42 -12.63 11.15
C GLU A 69 34.02 -12.44 11.74
N LYS A 70 33.80 -12.85 13.00
CA LYS A 70 32.54 -12.60 13.70
C LYS A 70 32.28 -11.10 13.91
N ASP A 71 33.27 -10.36 14.36
CA ASP A 71 33.17 -8.92 14.60
C ASP A 71 32.96 -8.16 13.28
N ARG A 72 33.69 -8.54 12.23
CA ARG A 72 33.53 -8.01 10.87
C ARG A 72 32.13 -8.26 10.32
N ALA A 73 31.60 -9.48 10.45
CA ALA A 73 30.24 -9.80 10.03
C ALA A 73 29.20 -8.98 10.81
N THR A 74 29.40 -8.80 12.12
CA THR A 74 28.53 -8.00 12.98
C THR A 74 28.54 -6.53 12.57
N LEU A 75 29.72 -5.96 12.34
CA LEU A 75 29.87 -4.57 11.89
C LEU A 75 29.25 -4.34 10.51
N ASN A 76 29.48 -5.25 9.55
CA ASN A 76 28.88 -5.16 8.23
C ASN A 76 27.34 -5.18 8.30
N ARG A 77 26.77 -6.08 9.12
CA ARG A 77 25.33 -6.11 9.34
C ARG A 77 24.82 -4.80 9.94
N ASN A 78 25.51 -4.24 10.92
CA ASN A 78 25.15 -2.96 11.53
C ASN A 78 25.20 -1.81 10.51
N ILE A 79 26.23 -1.77 9.65
CA ILE A 79 26.36 -0.77 8.58
C ILE A 79 25.20 -0.89 7.58
N GLU A 80 24.83 -2.11 7.18
CA GLU A 80 23.70 -2.35 6.29
C GLU A 80 22.37 -1.90 6.93
N GLU A 81 22.14 -2.25 8.20
CA GLU A 81 20.95 -1.84 8.94
C GLU A 81 20.87 -0.33 9.10
N GLN A 82 21.98 0.34 9.42
CA GLN A 82 22.07 1.80 9.49
C GLN A 82 21.83 2.45 8.13
N SER A 83 22.42 1.91 7.06
CA SER A 83 22.24 2.43 5.70
C SER A 83 20.79 2.32 5.24
N LYS A 84 20.13 1.19 5.54
CA LYS A 84 18.69 1.01 5.29
C LYS A 84 17.86 2.03 6.08
N ARG A 85 18.14 2.19 7.38
CA ARG A 85 17.45 3.15 8.24
C ARG A 85 17.62 4.58 7.72
N LEU A 86 18.84 4.99 7.37
CA LEU A 86 19.13 6.30 6.81
C LEU A 86 18.43 6.51 5.47
N GLY A 87 18.41 5.50 4.60
CA GLY A 87 17.66 5.53 3.34
C GLY A 87 16.17 5.80 3.56
N ILE A 88 15.55 5.08 4.49
CA ILE A 88 14.14 5.28 4.85
C ILE A 88 13.89 6.68 5.41
N VAL A 89 14.74 7.15 6.34
CA VAL A 89 14.59 8.48 6.95
C VAL A 89 14.75 9.58 5.89
N ARG A 90 15.72 9.46 5.00
CA ARG A 90 15.93 10.40 3.89
C ARG A 90 14.74 10.45 2.96
N GLU A 91 14.20 9.29 2.56
CA GLU A 91 13.05 9.25 1.66
C GLU A 91 11.80 9.83 2.33
N LYS A 92 11.56 9.52 3.61
CA LYS A 92 10.48 10.15 4.39
C LYS A 92 10.63 11.67 4.47
N ALA A 93 11.83 12.16 4.77
CA ALA A 93 12.09 13.59 4.85
C ALA A 93 11.88 14.30 3.50
N LYS A 94 12.32 13.67 2.40
CA LYS A 94 12.09 14.16 1.04
C LYS A 94 10.60 14.24 0.72
N VAL A 95 9.86 13.14 0.90
CA VAL A 95 8.41 13.10 0.65
C VAL A 95 7.67 14.11 1.51
N GLN A 96 8.06 14.28 2.77
CA GLN A 96 7.46 15.27 3.67
C GLN A 96 7.72 16.70 3.18
N ALA A 97 8.96 17.02 2.80
CA ALA A 97 9.31 18.33 2.26
C ALA A 97 8.58 18.61 0.94
N ASP A 98 8.57 17.65 0.01
CA ASP A 98 7.87 17.79 -1.28
C ASP A 98 6.37 18.00 -1.08
N THR A 99 5.75 17.23 -0.18
CA THR A 99 4.32 17.38 0.16
C THR A 99 4.03 18.76 0.77
N LEU A 100 4.86 19.23 1.70
CA LEU A 100 4.69 20.56 2.31
C LEU A 100 4.84 21.68 1.29
N LEU A 101 5.83 21.60 0.39
CA LEU A 101 6.01 22.58 -0.68
C LEU A 101 4.82 22.60 -1.64
N ARG A 102 4.31 21.43 -2.03
CA ARG A 102 3.08 21.34 -2.82
C ARG A 102 1.89 21.97 -2.11
N PHE A 103 1.74 21.71 -0.82
CA PHE A 103 0.68 22.32 -0.01
C PHE A 103 0.79 23.84 0.01
N VAL A 104 1.97 24.40 0.29
CA VAL A 104 2.18 25.86 0.27
C VAL A 104 1.88 26.45 -1.11
N ASN A 105 2.24 25.76 -2.19
CA ASN A 105 2.03 26.25 -3.55
C ASN A 105 0.57 26.12 -4.04
N ALA A 106 -0.16 25.12 -3.57
CA ALA A 106 -1.51 24.80 -4.04
C ALA A 106 -2.62 25.27 -3.07
N SER A 107 -2.28 25.58 -1.82
CA SER A 107 -3.23 26.14 -0.86
C SER A 107 -3.57 27.58 -1.25
N ASP A 108 -4.86 27.83 -1.40
CA ASP A 108 -5.41 29.15 -1.70
C ASP A 108 -6.06 29.72 -0.43
N GLU A 109 -5.86 31.03 -0.21
CA GLU A 109 -6.42 31.76 0.94
C GLU A 109 -7.96 31.69 0.95
N SER A 110 -8.58 31.52 -0.23
CA SER A 110 -10.03 31.30 -0.37
C SER A 110 -10.57 30.11 0.44
N GLN A 111 -9.75 29.09 0.71
CA GLN A 111 -10.17 27.92 1.49
C GLN A 111 -10.25 28.23 2.98
N LEU A 112 -9.32 29.04 3.50
CA LEU A 112 -9.37 29.54 4.88
C LEU A 112 -10.53 30.53 5.06
N GLU A 113 -10.78 31.35 4.03
CA GLU A 113 -11.95 32.21 4.00
C GLU A 113 -13.25 31.38 4.06
N THR A 114 -13.34 30.30 3.29
CA THR A 114 -14.50 29.40 3.33
C THR A 114 -14.72 28.80 4.73
N LEU A 115 -13.64 28.41 5.42
CA LEU A 115 -13.72 27.96 6.82
C LEU A 115 -14.23 29.08 7.75
N ARG A 116 -13.74 30.31 7.57
CA ARG A 116 -14.22 31.49 8.30
C ARG A 116 -15.71 31.73 8.06
N LEU A 117 -16.18 31.62 6.82
CA LEU A 117 -17.59 31.79 6.46
C LEU A 117 -18.48 30.73 7.12
N PHE A 118 -18.03 29.47 7.21
CA PHE A 118 -18.72 28.44 7.97
C PHE A 118 -18.80 28.77 9.46
N MET A 119 -17.67 29.15 10.07
CA MET A 119 -17.63 29.52 11.50
C MET A 119 -18.49 30.74 11.81
N ALA A 120 -18.63 31.66 10.86
CA ALA A 120 -19.49 32.83 10.96
C ALA A 120 -20.97 32.56 10.65
N GLY A 121 -21.33 31.33 10.24
CA GLY A 121 -22.70 30.98 9.85
C GLY A 121 -23.18 31.69 8.58
N GLN A 122 -22.26 32.11 7.71
CA GLN A 122 -22.56 32.86 6.49
C GLN A 122 -22.80 31.97 5.27
N ILE A 123 -22.39 30.69 5.34
CA ILE A 123 -22.70 29.70 4.31
C ILE A 123 -24.19 29.35 4.38
N THR A 124 -24.88 29.51 3.25
CA THR A 124 -26.32 29.24 3.14
C THR A 124 -26.63 28.14 2.12
N HIS A 125 -25.75 27.95 1.13
CA HIS A 125 -25.95 26.97 0.07
C HIS A 125 -24.68 26.15 -0.16
N LEU A 126 -24.87 24.88 -0.52
CA LEU A 126 -23.79 23.97 -0.88
C LEU A 126 -24.03 23.44 -2.29
N PHE A 127 -23.09 23.65 -3.21
CA PHE A 127 -23.07 22.89 -4.45
C PHE A 127 -22.38 21.55 -4.18
N VAL A 128 -23.12 20.45 -4.34
CA VAL A 128 -22.62 19.08 -4.20
C VAL A 128 -22.24 18.59 -5.59
N SER A 129 -20.97 18.23 -5.76
CA SER A 129 -20.47 17.68 -7.02
C SER A 129 -20.43 16.15 -7.01
N GLY A 130 -20.46 15.55 -8.20
CA GLY A 130 -20.28 14.10 -8.37
C GLY A 130 -21.25 13.51 -9.37
N TYR A 131 -21.74 12.31 -9.05
CA TYR A 131 -22.63 11.54 -9.93
C TYR A 131 -24.05 12.09 -10.03
N SER A 132 -24.56 12.73 -8.97
CA SER A 132 -25.81 13.47 -8.99
C SER A 132 -25.54 14.86 -8.42
N PRO A 133 -25.22 15.83 -9.29
CA PRO A 133 -24.95 17.19 -8.87
C PRO A 133 -26.24 17.83 -8.36
N GLU A 134 -26.14 18.60 -7.27
CA GLU A 134 -27.29 19.27 -6.65
C GLU A 134 -26.84 20.52 -5.89
N ILE A 135 -27.75 21.49 -5.70
CA ILE A 135 -27.54 22.63 -4.81
C ILE A 135 -28.46 22.45 -3.61
N LEU A 136 -27.86 22.34 -2.42
CA LEU A 136 -28.57 22.18 -1.16
C LEU A 136 -28.65 23.51 -0.41
N SER A 137 -29.81 23.84 0.18
CA SER A 137 -29.87 24.83 1.27
C SER A 137 -29.23 24.21 2.50
N TRP A 138 -28.21 24.86 3.06
CA TRP A 138 -27.49 24.38 4.23
C TRP A 138 -28.35 24.34 5.48
N ASN A 139 -29.27 25.29 5.62
CA ASN A 139 -30.10 25.42 6.81
C ASN A 139 -31.45 24.70 6.68
N ASP A 140 -31.99 24.60 5.47
CA ASP A 140 -33.37 24.14 5.24
C ASP A 140 -33.45 22.72 4.65
N SER A 141 -32.35 22.17 4.13
CA SER A 141 -32.37 20.84 3.54
C SER A 141 -32.21 19.74 4.58
N ASN A 142 -33.09 18.73 4.54
CA ASN A 142 -32.91 17.49 5.30
C ASN A 142 -31.60 16.77 4.96
N GLU A 143 -31.05 16.99 3.76
CA GLU A 143 -29.76 16.40 3.35
C GLU A 143 -28.57 16.96 4.13
N ALA A 144 -28.69 18.11 4.80
CA ALA A 144 -27.67 18.63 5.71
C ALA A 144 -27.69 17.93 7.09
N TYR A 145 -28.73 17.16 7.38
CA TYR A 145 -28.95 16.51 8.67
C TYR A 145 -28.85 14.99 8.56
N ASP A 146 -28.38 14.39 9.64
CA ASP A 146 -28.42 12.95 9.86
C ASP A 146 -29.82 12.60 10.38
N VAL A 147 -30.60 11.91 9.54
CA VAL A 147 -32.01 11.62 9.78
C VAL A 147 -32.19 10.12 9.93
N ASP A 148 -32.57 9.68 11.13
CA ASP A 148 -33.07 8.32 11.34
C ASP A 148 -34.55 8.26 10.96
N SER A 149 -34.83 7.56 9.85
CA SER A 149 -36.18 7.33 9.35
C SER A 149 -36.70 5.91 9.62
N TRP A 150 -36.06 5.14 10.50
CA TRP A 150 -36.40 3.73 10.71
C TRP A 150 -37.80 3.53 11.30
N LYS A 151 -38.59 2.64 10.68
CA LYS A 151 -39.98 2.30 11.08
C LYS A 151 -40.92 3.50 11.18
N GLY A 152 -40.78 4.50 10.32
CA GLY A 152 -41.69 5.65 10.24
C GLY A 152 -41.54 6.64 11.41
N ARG A 153 -40.49 6.50 12.22
CA ARG A 153 -40.02 7.57 13.09
C ARG A 153 -39.20 8.52 12.24
N PHE A 154 -39.33 9.82 12.46
CA PHE A 154 -38.48 10.82 11.84
C PHE A 154 -37.75 11.52 12.98
N ASN A 155 -36.47 11.18 13.16
CA ASN A 155 -35.64 11.79 14.19
C ASN A 155 -34.40 12.42 13.54
N ILE A 156 -34.19 13.70 13.84
CA ILE A 156 -32.98 14.41 13.43
C ILE A 156 -31.94 14.16 14.52
N GLU A 157 -30.92 13.38 14.20
CA GLU A 157 -29.86 13.06 15.16
C GLU A 157 -28.82 14.16 15.28
N GLY A 158 -28.63 14.96 14.23
CA GLY A 158 -27.71 16.10 14.23
C GLY A 158 -27.43 16.58 12.82
N MET A 159 -26.59 17.61 12.69
CA MET A 159 -26.07 18.05 11.40
C MET A 159 -24.95 17.11 10.93
N LYS A 160 -24.91 16.84 9.64
CA LYS A 160 -23.79 16.10 9.02
C LYS A 160 -22.50 16.92 9.13
N LEU A 161 -21.39 16.21 9.32
CA LEU A 161 -20.09 16.84 9.50
C LEU A 161 -19.55 17.36 8.16
N VAL A 162 -19.09 18.61 8.14
CA VAL A 162 -18.29 19.16 7.03
C VAL A 162 -16.81 19.02 7.37
N SER A 163 -16.06 18.40 6.47
CA SER A 163 -14.64 18.09 6.66
C SER A 163 -13.80 18.73 5.55
N LEU A 164 -12.66 19.31 5.94
CA LEU A 164 -11.62 19.76 5.01
C LEU A 164 -10.63 18.63 4.75
N TYR A 165 -10.50 18.23 3.49
CA TYR A 165 -9.57 17.19 3.04
C TYR A 165 -8.37 17.84 2.36
N GLY A 166 -7.18 17.28 2.60
CA GLY A 166 -5.96 17.60 1.87
C GLY A 166 -5.51 16.42 1.03
N LYS A 167 -5.13 16.68 -0.22
CA LYS A 167 -4.59 15.68 -1.15
C LYS A 167 -3.06 15.74 -1.21
N THR A 168 -2.44 14.69 -1.70
CA THR A 168 -0.96 14.59 -1.85
C THR A 168 -0.37 15.54 -2.89
N ASP A 169 -1.22 16.13 -3.74
CA ASP A 169 -0.85 17.21 -4.65
C ASP A 169 -0.91 18.60 -3.99
N GLY A 170 -1.28 18.67 -2.70
CA GLY A 170 -1.39 19.92 -1.94
C GLY A 170 -2.76 20.60 -2.05
N SER A 171 -3.67 20.09 -2.89
CA SER A 171 -5.00 20.67 -3.05
C SER A 171 -5.90 20.37 -1.85
N LEU A 172 -6.81 21.30 -1.59
CA LEU A 172 -7.82 21.19 -0.54
C LEU A 172 -9.21 20.98 -1.14
N SER A 173 -10.05 20.23 -0.45
CA SER A 173 -11.47 20.08 -0.82
C SER A 173 -12.36 19.95 0.41
N PHE A 174 -13.52 20.60 0.39
CA PHE A 174 -14.55 20.41 1.40
C PHE A 174 -15.45 19.24 1.04
N HIS A 175 -15.83 18.47 2.05
CA HIS A 175 -16.72 17.33 1.89
C HIS A 175 -17.80 17.34 2.96
N LEU A 176 -19.01 16.96 2.56
CA LEU A 176 -20.11 16.65 3.47
C LEU A 176 -20.12 15.15 3.72
N ASN A 177 -19.99 14.75 4.98
CA ASN A 177 -20.02 13.34 5.37
C ASN A 177 -21.45 12.80 5.34
N GLN A 178 -21.58 11.49 5.15
CA GLN A 178 -22.86 10.80 5.14
C GLN A 178 -23.56 10.85 6.50
N TYR A 179 -22.79 10.74 7.59
CA TYR A 179 -23.29 10.76 8.96
C TYR A 179 -22.66 11.88 9.79
N ARG A 180 -23.31 12.25 10.90
CA ARG A 180 -22.86 13.32 11.81
C ARG A 180 -21.52 13.03 12.50
N ASP A 181 -21.19 11.76 12.67
CA ASP A 181 -19.95 11.31 13.32
C ASP A 181 -18.77 11.20 12.34
N GLY A 182 -18.98 11.52 11.06
CA GLY A 182 -17.98 11.42 10.01
C GLY A 182 -17.77 10.01 9.46
N SER A 183 -18.60 9.04 9.87
CA SER A 183 -18.57 7.69 9.29
C SER A 183 -19.26 7.65 7.91
N GLY A 184 -19.13 6.51 7.23
CA GLY A 184 -19.74 6.29 5.92
C GLY A 184 -18.95 6.92 4.76
N SER A 185 -19.67 7.26 3.69
CA SER A 185 -19.10 7.94 2.53
C SER A 185 -19.08 9.47 2.73
N SER A 186 -18.43 10.20 1.84
CA SER A 186 -18.51 11.66 1.80
C SER A 186 -18.66 12.17 0.37
N LYS A 187 -19.37 13.29 0.22
CA LYS A 187 -19.55 13.97 -1.07
C LYS A 187 -18.76 15.26 -1.07
N GLN A 188 -18.05 15.55 -2.16
CA GLN A 188 -17.33 16.83 -2.29
C GLN A 188 -18.34 17.97 -2.49
N ILE A 189 -18.17 19.03 -1.71
CA ILE A 189 -19.03 20.21 -1.69
C ILE A 189 -18.25 21.49 -1.99
N TYR A 190 -18.97 22.46 -2.52
CA TYR A 190 -18.51 23.82 -2.79
C TYR A 190 -19.45 24.79 -2.05
N PRO A 191 -19.03 25.29 -0.88
CA PRO A 191 -19.85 26.17 -0.05
C PRO A 191 -20.02 27.55 -0.67
N ALA A 192 -21.21 28.13 -0.54
CA ALA A 192 -21.52 29.48 -1.00
C ALA A 192 -22.42 30.22 0.02
N THR A 193 -22.31 31.55 0.00
CA THR A 193 -23.14 32.44 0.85
C THR A 193 -24.49 32.75 0.22
N SER A 194 -24.74 32.34 -1.02
CA SER A 194 -26.00 32.51 -1.74
C SER A 194 -26.23 31.39 -2.76
N TYR A 195 -27.48 31.23 -3.20
CA TYR A 195 -27.84 30.31 -4.28
C TYR A 195 -27.14 30.65 -5.59
N GLU A 196 -27.14 31.94 -5.96
CA GLU A 196 -26.46 32.42 -7.17
C GLU A 196 -24.97 32.09 -7.16
N GLY A 197 -24.30 32.21 -6.01
CA GLY A 197 -22.91 31.82 -5.86
C GLY A 197 -22.68 30.32 -6.07
N ALA A 198 -23.55 29.48 -5.49
CA ALA A 198 -23.52 28.03 -5.71
C ALA A 198 -23.81 27.68 -7.18
N LEU A 199 -24.73 28.40 -7.83
CA LEU A 199 -25.09 28.21 -9.24
C LEU A 199 -23.91 28.53 -10.17
N LEU A 200 -23.15 29.60 -9.90
CA LEU A 200 -21.95 29.92 -10.67
C LEU A 200 -20.90 28.79 -10.58
N MET A 201 -20.71 28.23 -9.38
CA MET A 201 -19.81 27.08 -9.19
C MET A 201 -20.31 25.83 -9.90
N ALA A 202 -21.62 25.56 -9.82
CA ALA A 202 -22.27 24.46 -10.51
C ALA A 202 -22.14 24.58 -12.04
N GLN A 203 -22.36 25.77 -12.59
CA GLN A 203 -22.22 26.05 -14.02
C GLN A 203 -20.79 25.85 -14.50
N ALA A 204 -19.79 26.37 -13.77
CA ALA A 204 -18.38 26.18 -14.13
C ALA A 204 -17.98 24.69 -14.14
N GLN A 205 -18.51 23.90 -13.19
CA GLN A 205 -18.27 22.45 -13.16
C GLN A 205 -19.02 21.74 -14.30
N LEU A 206 -20.25 22.14 -14.61
CA LEU A 206 -21.02 21.62 -15.74
C LEU A 206 -20.28 21.85 -17.06
N ASP A 207 -19.79 23.07 -17.29
CA ASP A 207 -19.10 23.43 -18.53
C ASP A 207 -17.84 22.58 -18.71
N LYS A 208 -17.08 22.37 -17.63
CA LYS A 208 -15.91 21.49 -17.62
C LYS A 208 -16.28 20.04 -17.92
N ASP A 209 -17.29 19.50 -17.24
CA ASP A 209 -17.73 18.12 -17.41
C ASP A 209 -18.35 17.87 -18.78
N GLY A 210 -19.11 18.85 -19.29
CA GLY A 210 -19.73 18.84 -20.61
C GLY A 210 -18.68 18.89 -21.72
N ALA A 211 -17.66 19.74 -21.59
CA ALA A 211 -16.54 19.77 -22.54
C ALA A 211 -15.78 18.43 -22.58
N ALA A 212 -15.46 17.86 -21.42
CA ALA A 212 -14.81 16.54 -21.33
C ALA A 212 -15.69 15.41 -21.89
N TYR A 213 -17.01 15.49 -21.67
CA TYR A 213 -17.96 14.55 -22.26
C TYR A 213 -18.00 14.67 -23.78
N ILE A 214 -18.06 15.88 -24.34
CA ILE A 214 -18.03 16.10 -25.80
C ILE A 214 -16.73 15.57 -26.40
N ALA A 215 -15.58 15.87 -25.79
CA ALA A 215 -14.26 15.39 -26.20
C ALA A 215 -14.10 13.86 -26.11
N SER A 216 -15.03 13.16 -25.45
CA SER A 216 -15.00 11.71 -25.19
C SER A 216 -13.91 11.28 -24.20
N ASP A 217 -13.37 12.23 -23.43
CA ASP A 217 -12.53 11.96 -22.26
C ASP A 217 -13.36 11.37 -21.09
N ARG A 218 -14.67 11.60 -21.11
CA ARG A 218 -15.64 11.05 -20.16
C ARG A 218 -16.71 10.25 -20.91
N GLN A 219 -16.96 9.01 -20.48
CA GLN A 219 -17.93 8.12 -21.14
C GLN A 219 -19.39 8.38 -20.72
N HIS A 220 -19.62 8.98 -19.56
CA HIS A 220 -20.95 9.16 -18.98
C HIS A 220 -21.16 10.60 -18.49
N PHE A 221 -22.39 11.09 -18.68
CA PHE A 221 -22.85 12.42 -18.26
C PHE A 221 -24.25 12.29 -17.64
N ASP A 222 -24.46 12.83 -16.45
CA ASP A 222 -25.77 12.79 -15.76
C ASP A 222 -26.64 13.97 -16.17
N LEU A 223 -27.26 13.88 -17.35
CA LEU A 223 -28.12 14.96 -17.86
C LEU A 223 -29.31 15.23 -16.94
N ASP A 224 -29.89 14.19 -16.34
CA ASP A 224 -31.07 14.29 -15.47
C ASP A 224 -30.73 15.05 -14.17
N GLY A 225 -29.63 14.68 -13.51
CA GLY A 225 -29.16 15.37 -12.31
C GLY A 225 -28.89 16.85 -12.55
N TRP A 226 -28.15 17.18 -13.62
CA TRP A 226 -27.91 18.57 -13.98
C TRP A 226 -29.21 19.33 -14.28
N SER A 227 -30.15 18.75 -15.03
CA SER A 227 -31.40 19.41 -15.42
C SER A 227 -32.32 19.79 -14.25
N LYS A 228 -32.14 19.17 -13.08
CA LYS A 228 -32.89 19.48 -11.85
C LYS A 228 -32.42 20.74 -11.14
N ILE A 229 -31.22 21.23 -11.45
CA ILE A 229 -30.68 22.44 -10.85
C ILE A 229 -31.33 23.65 -11.53
N GLU A 230 -32.14 24.38 -10.78
CA GLU A 230 -32.82 25.58 -11.28
C GLU A 230 -31.81 26.64 -11.77
N GLY A 231 -32.03 27.17 -12.98
CA GLY A 231 -31.17 28.21 -13.56
C GLY A 231 -29.86 27.72 -14.20
N ILE A 232 -29.57 26.41 -14.19
CA ILE A 232 -28.41 25.87 -14.91
C ILE A 232 -28.65 25.92 -16.43
N VAL A 233 -27.61 26.19 -17.21
CA VAL A 233 -27.67 26.19 -18.68
C VAL A 233 -26.81 25.06 -19.21
N ILE A 234 -27.46 24.04 -19.78
CA ILE A 234 -26.76 22.90 -20.37
C ILE A 234 -26.47 23.18 -21.86
N PRO A 235 -25.22 23.09 -22.33
CA PRO A 235 -24.90 23.31 -23.73
C PRO A 235 -25.64 22.34 -24.66
N ALA A 236 -26.20 22.85 -25.76
CA ALA A 236 -26.97 22.03 -26.72
C ALA A 236 -26.17 20.84 -27.27
N ALA A 237 -24.86 21.02 -27.52
CA ALA A 237 -23.98 19.95 -27.99
C ALA A 237 -23.85 18.78 -26.99
N VAL A 238 -23.95 19.05 -25.69
CA VAL A 238 -23.96 18.00 -24.66
C VAL A 238 -25.26 17.21 -24.72
N ILE A 239 -26.39 17.91 -24.84
CA ILE A 239 -27.72 17.31 -24.95
C ILE A 239 -27.80 16.42 -26.18
N GLU A 240 -27.40 16.92 -27.35
CA GLU A 240 -27.42 16.17 -28.61
C GLU A 240 -26.58 14.89 -28.52
N LYS A 241 -25.35 14.98 -28.01
CA LYS A 241 -24.49 13.80 -27.82
C LYS A 241 -25.13 12.78 -26.87
N TYR A 242 -25.73 13.25 -25.77
CA TYR A 242 -26.40 12.41 -24.80
C TYR A 242 -27.60 11.68 -25.41
N GLU A 243 -28.44 12.39 -26.19
CA GLU A 243 -29.60 11.82 -26.86
C GLU A 243 -29.19 10.76 -27.89
N ILE A 244 -28.15 11.02 -28.70
CA ILE A 244 -27.60 10.03 -29.65
C ILE A 244 -27.15 8.75 -28.91
N ALA A 245 -26.46 8.91 -27.78
CA ALA A 245 -26.01 7.77 -26.99
C ALA A 245 -27.19 7.00 -26.36
N ALA A 246 -28.19 7.72 -25.85
CA ALA A 246 -29.40 7.13 -25.29
C ALA A 246 -30.20 6.37 -26.36
N ASP A 247 -30.30 6.90 -27.59
CA ASP A 247 -30.95 6.26 -28.73
C ASP A 247 -30.26 4.97 -29.13
N ALA A 248 -28.92 4.99 -29.24
CA ALA A 248 -28.15 3.79 -29.50
C ALA A 248 -28.38 2.72 -28.41
N GLN A 249 -28.43 3.11 -27.14
CA GLN A 249 -28.75 2.19 -26.04
C GLN A 249 -30.17 1.65 -26.11
N ARG A 250 -31.16 2.48 -26.47
CA ARG A 250 -32.56 2.06 -26.66
C ARG A 250 -32.66 1.01 -27.76
N VAL A 251 -32.00 1.24 -28.90
CA VAL A 251 -31.95 0.28 -30.02
C VAL A 251 -31.32 -1.04 -29.58
N ASN A 252 -30.14 -1.01 -28.95
CA ASN A 252 -29.46 -2.20 -28.44
C ASN A 252 -30.34 -2.98 -27.44
N ARG A 253 -31.06 -2.28 -26.55
CA ARG A 253 -31.99 -2.90 -25.61
C ARG A 253 -33.16 -3.57 -26.31
N ILE A 254 -33.73 -2.93 -27.34
CA ILE A 254 -34.80 -3.52 -28.15
C ILE A 254 -34.31 -4.80 -28.84
N GLU A 255 -33.11 -4.80 -29.41
CA GLU A 255 -32.53 -5.99 -30.05
C GLU A 255 -32.30 -7.12 -29.06
N LYS A 256 -31.77 -6.81 -27.86
CA LYS A 256 -31.60 -7.79 -26.79
C LYS A 256 -32.93 -8.41 -26.37
N ILE A 257 -33.96 -7.59 -26.16
CA ILE A 257 -35.30 -8.06 -25.79
C ILE A 257 -35.90 -8.93 -26.90
N LYS A 258 -35.72 -8.58 -28.18
CA LYS A 258 -36.16 -9.41 -29.31
C LYS A 258 -35.50 -10.79 -29.29
N LYS A 259 -34.20 -10.86 -29.01
CA LYS A 259 -33.46 -12.13 -28.91
C LYS A 259 -33.96 -12.96 -27.72
N GLU A 260 -34.16 -12.34 -26.56
CA GLU A 260 -34.71 -13.00 -25.38
C GLU A 260 -36.13 -13.54 -25.63
N LEU A 261 -36.97 -12.78 -26.33
CA LEU A 261 -38.32 -13.21 -26.71
C LEU A 261 -38.27 -14.44 -27.64
N ALA A 262 -37.42 -14.41 -28.66
CA ALA A 262 -37.25 -15.54 -29.57
C ALA A 262 -36.76 -16.81 -28.85
N ASP A 263 -35.82 -16.67 -27.91
CA ASP A 263 -35.34 -17.78 -27.08
C ASP A 263 -36.45 -18.35 -26.18
N LEU A 264 -37.32 -17.50 -25.62
CA LEU A 264 -38.46 -17.92 -24.82
C LEU A 264 -39.54 -18.62 -25.68
N GLU A 265 -39.83 -18.11 -26.87
CA GLU A 265 -40.75 -18.73 -27.82
C GLU A 265 -40.25 -20.09 -28.29
N ALA A 266 -38.94 -20.24 -28.54
CA ALA A 266 -38.34 -21.53 -28.90
C ALA A 266 -38.42 -22.57 -27.78
N LYS A 267 -38.37 -22.11 -26.51
CA LYS A 267 -38.50 -22.96 -25.31
C LYS A 267 -39.93 -23.13 -24.83
N ALA A 268 -40.90 -22.47 -25.47
CA ALA A 268 -42.30 -22.57 -25.09
C ALA A 268 -42.80 -24.01 -25.34
N PRO A 269 -43.40 -24.68 -24.34
CA PRO A 269 -43.92 -26.02 -24.54
C PRO A 269 -45.05 -25.97 -25.56
N LYS A 270 -44.91 -26.74 -26.65
CA LYS A 270 -46.01 -26.95 -27.61
C LYS A 270 -47.17 -27.58 -26.83
N LYS A 271 -48.24 -26.83 -26.60
CA LYS A 271 -49.50 -27.37 -26.05
C LYS A 271 -49.89 -28.57 -26.91
N SER A 272 -49.81 -29.78 -26.34
CA SER A 272 -50.48 -30.94 -26.91
C SER A 272 -51.97 -30.63 -26.90
N LYS A 273 -52.54 -30.42 -28.09
CA LYS A 273 -54.00 -30.38 -28.24
C LYS A 273 -54.53 -31.75 -27.81
N GLN A 274 -55.27 -31.79 -26.69
CA GLN A 274 -56.27 -32.82 -26.44
C GLN A 274 -57.48 -32.55 -27.31
#